data_AF-A0A960FLE6-F1
#
_entry.id   AF-A0A960FLE6-F1
#
_cell.length_a   1.000
_cell.length_b   1.000
_cell.length_c   1.000
_cell.angle_alpha   90.00
_cell.angle_beta   90.00
_cell.angle_gamma   90.00
#
_symmetry.space_group_name_H-M   'P 1'
#
loop_
_entity.id
_entity.type
_entity.pdbx_description
1 polymer ?
#
loop_
_entity_poly.entity_id
_entity_poly.type
_entity_poly.pdbx_seq_one_letter_code
_entity_poly.pdbx_strand_id
1 'polypeptide(L)' 'MDWHVPNSPHQPDPHDSEARERLGRRIAAHRAKLGWTQQELAERLAVSRVAVSHLESSLSVPGER' A
#
# COMPACT_ATOMS: atom_id res chain seq x y z
N MET A 1 -31.32 22.11 20.33
CA MET A 1 -30.14 21.25 20.47
C MET A 1 -29.77 20.74 19.11
N ASP A 2 -28.63 21.22 18.63
CA ASP A 2 -28.28 21.42 17.25
C ASP A 2 -27.68 20.15 16.63
N TRP A 3 -28.30 19.69 15.54
CA TRP A 3 -27.77 18.69 14.63
C TRP A 3 -26.86 19.40 13.63
N HIS A 4 -25.52 19.27 13.77
CA HIS A 4 -24.56 18.95 12.69
C HIS A 4 -23.10 19.06 13.20
N VAL A 5 -22.30 18.01 12.99
CA VAL A 5 -20.90 18.16 12.57
C VAL A 5 -20.68 17.16 11.42
N PRO A 6 -20.56 17.61 10.16
CA PRO A 6 -20.13 16.76 9.06
C PRO A 6 -18.60 16.78 9.03
N ASN A 7 -18.01 15.65 8.62
CA ASN A 7 -16.58 15.49 8.34
C ASN A 7 -15.68 15.15 9.55
N SER A 8 -15.90 13.97 10.16
CA SER A 8 -14.79 13.25 10.81
C SER A 8 -13.89 12.70 9.71
N PRO A 9 -12.56 12.94 9.74
CA PRO A 9 -11.66 12.22 8.84
C PRO A 9 -11.83 10.73 9.16
N HIS A 10 -12.30 9.95 8.19
CA HIS A 10 -12.35 8.49 8.27
C HIS A 10 -10.90 8.02 8.42
N GLN A 11 -10.46 7.88 9.67
CA GLN A 11 -9.18 7.26 9.98
C GLN A 11 -9.25 5.86 9.39
N PRO A 12 -8.30 5.46 8.53
CA PRO A 12 -8.31 4.12 7.96
C PRO A 12 -8.32 3.13 9.10
N ASP A 13 -9.22 2.15 9.04
CA ASP A 13 -9.28 1.10 10.05
C ASP A 13 -7.87 0.49 10.20
N PRO A 14 -7.38 0.26 11.44
CA PRO A 14 -6.03 -0.25 11.67
C PRO A 14 -5.77 -1.57 10.91
N HIS A 15 -6.83 -2.37 10.73
CA HIS A 15 -6.79 -3.62 9.97
C HIS A 15 -6.56 -3.43 8.46
N ASP A 16 -6.98 -2.30 7.87
CA ASP A 16 -6.73 -2.00 6.46
C ASP A 16 -5.24 -1.78 6.19
N SER A 17 -4.53 -1.17 7.15
CA SER A 17 -3.10 -0.93 7.04
C SER A 17 -2.31 -2.24 7.05
N GLU A 18 -2.65 -3.18 7.95
CA GLU A 18 -2.05 -4.52 8.01
C GLU A 18 -2.33 -5.34 6.74
N ALA A 19 -3.58 -5.30 6.24
CA ALA A 19 -3.97 -5.99 5.02
C ALA A 19 -3.20 -5.47 3.79
N ARG A 20 -3.02 -4.15 3.69
CA ARG A 20 -2.24 -3.50 2.64
C ARG A 20 -0.76 -3.86 2.72
N GLU A 21 -0.18 -3.87 3.91
CA GLU A 21 1.22 -4.26 4.12
C GLU A 21 1.47 -5.73 3.71
N ARG A 22 0.55 -6.63 4.08
CA ARG A 22 0.60 -8.04 3.67
C ARG A 22 0.46 -8.20 2.16
N LEU A 23 -0.36 -7.38 1.49
CA LEU A 23 -0.48 -7.38 0.04
C LEU A 23 0.81 -6.90 -0.64
N GLY A 24 1.39 -5.80 -0.18
CA GLY A 24 2.65 -5.25 -0.71
C GLY A 24 3.80 -6.25 -0.66
N ARG A 25 3.97 -6.93 0.48
CA ARG A 25 4.95 -8.03 0.63
C ARG A 25 4.72 -9.18 -0.34
N ARG A 26 3.47 -9.58 -0.54
CA ARG A 26 3.12 -10.67 -1.48
C ARG A 26 3.44 -10.29 -2.91
N ILE A 27 3.14 -9.06 -3.31
CA ILE A 27 3.48 -8.53 -4.64
C ILE A 27 5.00 -8.57 -4.85
N ALA A 28 5.78 -8.04 -3.89
CA ALA A 28 7.24 -8.04 -3.95
C ALA A 28 7.83 -9.46 -4.05
N ALA A 29 7.31 -10.40 -3.26
CA ALA A 29 7.74 -11.79 -3.28
C ALA A 29 7.42 -12.48 -4.61
N HIS A 30 6.22 -12.26 -5.17
CA HIS A 30 5.86 -12.82 -6.47
C HIS A 30 6.71 -12.25 -7.59
N ARG A 31 6.95 -10.92 -7.58
CA ARG A 31 7.83 -10.25 -8.53
C ARG A 31 9.24 -10.85 -8.50
N ALA A 32 9.82 -11.03 -7.32
CA ALA A 32 11.15 -11.61 -7.15
C ALA A 32 11.21 -13.09 -7.61
N LYS A 33 10.18 -13.89 -7.32
CA LYS A 33 10.08 -15.29 -7.80
C LYS A 33 10.06 -15.39 -9.33
N LEU A 34 9.50 -14.39 -10.01
CA LEU A 34 9.46 -14.31 -11.47
C LEU A 34 10.71 -13.66 -12.07
N GLY A 35 11.67 -13.24 -11.24
CA GLY A 35 12.91 -12.60 -11.69
C GLY A 35 12.74 -11.16 -12.17
N TRP A 36 11.62 -10.50 -11.87
CA TRP A 36 11.33 -9.15 -12.35
C TRP A 36 11.84 -8.07 -11.39
N THR A 37 12.28 -6.95 -11.95
CA THR A 37 12.51 -5.69 -11.25
C THR A 37 11.20 -4.93 -11.04
N GLN A 38 11.18 -3.95 -10.11
CA GLN A 38 10.01 -3.08 -9.91
C GLN A 38 9.62 -2.32 -11.19
N GLN A 39 10.61 -1.97 -12.02
CA GLN A 39 10.38 -1.31 -13.31
C GLN A 39 9.63 -2.24 -14.27
N GLU A 40 10.09 -3.48 -14.39
CA GLU A 40 9.46 -4.49 -15.25
C GLU A 40 8.03 -4.86 -14.82
N LEU A 41 7.76 -4.87 -13.52
CA LEU A 41 6.40 -5.02 -13.01
C LEU A 41 5.54 -3.79 -13.34
N ALA A 42 6.10 -2.59 -13.19
CA ALA A 42 5.40 -1.33 -13.47
C ALA A 42 5.00 -1.23 -14.95
N GLU A 43 5.91 -1.60 -15.87
CA GLU A 43 5.64 -1.64 -17.30
C GLU A 43 4.50 -2.59 -17.66
N ARG A 44 4.47 -3.79 -17.05
CA ARG A 44 3.40 -4.78 -17.27
C ARG A 44 2.04 -4.33 -16.74
N LEU A 45 2.04 -3.58 -15.63
CA LEU A 45 0.83 -3.05 -15.01
C LEU A 45 0.41 -1.68 -15.58
N ALA A 46 1.19 -1.10 -16.51
CA ALA A 46 1.01 0.25 -17.03
C ALA A 46 0.88 1.32 -15.93
N VAL A 47 1.71 1.21 -14.89
CA VAL A 47 1.82 2.19 -13.79
C VAL A 47 3.24 2.70 -13.66
N SER A 48 3.46 3.72 -12.84
CA SER A 48 4.82 4.20 -12.57
C SER A 48 5.59 3.23 -11.66
N ARG A 49 6.92 3.15 -11.84
CA ARG A 49 7.81 2.45 -10.91
C ARG A 49 7.62 2.93 -9.47
N VAL A 50 7.37 4.24 -9.29
CA VAL A 50 7.09 4.85 -7.99
C VAL A 50 5.81 4.29 -7.38
N ALA A 51 4.75 4.11 -8.18
CA ALA A 51 3.53 3.47 -7.71
C ALA A 51 3.77 2.03 -7.26
N VAL A 52 4.59 1.25 -7.97
CA VAL A 52 5.00 -0.11 -7.54
C VAL A 52 5.82 -0.06 -6.25
N SER A 53 6.78 0.85 -6.15
CA SER A 53 7.57 1.03 -4.93
C SER A 53 6.66 1.38 -3.75
N HIS A 54 5.71 2.30 -3.94
CA HIS A 54 4.70 2.61 -2.94
C HIS A 54 3.82 1.41 -2.64
N LEU A 55 3.37 0.59 -3.60
CA LEU A 55 2.57 -0.60 -3.33
C LEU A 55 3.35 -1.64 -2.49
N GLU A 56 4.63 -1.85 -2.81
CA GLU A 56 5.51 -2.76 -2.08
C GLU A 56 5.93 -2.21 -0.71
N SER A 57 5.87 -0.89 -0.53
CA SER A 57 6.28 -0.17 0.71
C SER A 57 5.11 0.43 1.50
N SER A 58 3.87 0.34 1.00
CA SER A 58 2.65 0.80 1.66
C SER A 58 2.43 -0.14 2.85
N LEU A 59 2.65 0.22 4.11
CA LEU A 59 2.87 1.51 4.74
C LEU A 59 3.80 1.22 5.94
N SER A 60 5.13 1.34 5.77
CA SER A 60 6.01 1.52 6.93
C SER A 60 5.81 2.93 7.50
N VAL A 61 4.62 3.24 8.03
CA VAL A 61 4.49 4.31 9.01
C VAL A 61 4.85 3.66 10.33
N PRO A 62 5.84 4.19 11.06
CA PRO A 62 6.51 3.49 12.14
C PRO A 62 5.52 3.20 13.27
N GLY A 63 5.12 1.94 13.41
CA GLY A 63 4.79 1.41 14.73
C GLY A 63 6.10 1.37 15.50
N GLU A 64 6.28 2.32 16.42
CA GLU A 64 7.37 2.36 17.38
C GLU A 64 7.58 0.95 17.99
N ARG A 65 8.85 0.54 18.04
CA ARG A 65 9.28 -0.74 18.60
C ARG A 65 9.13 -0.72 20.12
#